data_AF-A0A1R3FAZ3-F1
#
_entry.id   AF-A0A1R3FAZ3-F1
#
_cell.length_a   1.000
_cell.length_b   1.000
_cell.length_c   1.000
_cell.angle_alpha   90.00
_cell.angle_beta   90.00
_cell.angle_gamma   90.00
#
_symmetry.space_group_name_H-M   'P 1'
#
loop_
_entity.id
_entity.type
_entity.pdbx_description
1 polymer ?
#
loop_
_entity_poly.entity_id
_entity_poly.type
_entity_poly.pdbx_seq_one_letter_code
_entity_poly.pdbx_strand_id
1 'polypeptide(L)'
;MDINKILEQSMSLEHQIFIKYGLVSHPTEEDIAKWYYRTQANIADCMEPEQASRKAAFDVFDIDPRILRKSQADTIEALLLKAKQLVERNSNND
;
A
#
# COMPACT_ATOMS: atom_id res chain seq x y z
N MET A 1 10.99 -1.54 -24.85
CA MET A 1 10.39 -1.53 -23.49
C MET A 1 11.42 -0.86 -22.59
N ASP A 2 11.19 0.37 -22.17
CA ASP A 2 12.16 1.18 -21.44
C ASP A 2 12.41 0.63 -20.04
N ILE A 3 13.67 0.31 -19.72
CA ILE A 3 14.09 -0.21 -18.41
C ILE A 3 13.72 0.78 -17.29
N ASN A 4 13.82 2.09 -17.56
CA ASN A 4 13.41 3.13 -16.61
C ASN A 4 11.91 3.06 -16.28
N LYS A 5 11.07 2.78 -17.27
CA LYS A 5 9.62 2.69 -17.10
C LYS A 5 9.21 1.45 -16.29
N ILE A 6 9.96 0.36 -16.42
CA ILE A 6 9.79 -0.87 -15.61
C ILE A 6 10.23 -0.62 -14.17
N LEU A 7 11.35 0.10 -13.97
CA LEU A 7 11.84 0.47 -12.64
C LEU A 7 10.88 1.43 -11.93
N GLU A 8 10.35 2.43 -12.63
CA GLU A 8 9.33 3.35 -12.09
C GLU A 8 8.04 2.61 -11.71
N GLN A 9 7.57 1.69 -12.54
CA GLN A 9 6.42 0.84 -12.19
C GLN A 9 6.70 -0.09 -11.01
N SER A 10 7.93 -0.62 -10.90
CA SER A 10 8.33 -1.48 -9.79
C SER A 10 8.44 -0.71 -8.45
N MET A 11 8.63 0.62 -8.52
CA MET A 11 8.65 1.52 -7.37
C MET A 11 7.30 2.20 -7.09
N SER A 12 6.27 1.97 -7.91
CA SER A 12 4.95 2.55 -7.67
C SER A 12 4.36 2.00 -6.37
N LEU A 13 3.64 2.86 -5.64
CA LEU A 13 3.03 2.48 -4.37
C LEU A 13 2.09 1.28 -4.53
N GLU A 14 1.32 1.24 -5.62
CA GLU A 14 0.40 0.13 -5.92
C GLU A 14 1.18 -1.18 -6.08
N HIS A 15 2.31 -1.15 -6.80
CA HIS A 15 3.16 -2.32 -7.00
C HIS A 15 3.82 -2.77 -5.70
N GLN A 16 4.27 -1.83 -4.86
CA GLN A 16 4.86 -2.15 -3.57
C GLN A 16 3.84 -2.76 -2.59
N ILE A 17 2.62 -2.24 -2.52
CA ILE A 17 1.52 -2.80 -1.72
C ILE A 17 1.11 -4.18 -2.26
N PHE A 18 0.99 -4.30 -3.58
CA PHE A 18 0.72 -5.56 -4.27
C PHE A 18 1.74 -6.63 -3.88
N ILE A 19 3.03 -6.32 -3.93
CA ILE A 19 4.10 -7.24 -3.50
C ILE A 19 4.02 -7.52 -2.01
N LYS A 20 3.95 -6.48 -1.17
CA LYS A 20 4.07 -6.60 0.29
C LYS A 20 2.99 -7.49 0.90
N TYR A 21 1.76 -7.41 0.40
CA TYR A 21 0.63 -8.16 0.94
C TYR A 21 0.21 -9.37 0.12
N GLY A 22 0.88 -9.67 -0.99
CA GLY A 22 0.51 -10.82 -1.83
C GLY A 22 -0.90 -10.69 -2.44
N LEU A 23 -1.26 -9.48 -2.86
CA LEU A 23 -2.61 -9.19 -3.37
C LEU A 23 -2.91 -9.98 -4.67
N VAL A 24 -4.16 -10.40 -4.85
CA VAL A 24 -4.61 -11.10 -6.06
C VAL A 24 -4.59 -10.17 -7.29
N SER A 25 -4.95 -8.90 -7.10
CA SER A 25 -4.96 -7.85 -8.13
C SER A 25 -4.23 -6.60 -7.68
N HIS A 26 -3.79 -5.76 -8.63
CA HIS A 26 -3.24 -4.46 -8.32
C HIS A 26 -4.30 -3.57 -7.64
N PRO A 27 -3.98 -2.93 -6.51
CA PRO A 27 -4.93 -2.08 -5.81
C PRO A 27 -5.13 -0.77 -6.58
N THR A 28 -6.35 -0.23 -6.55
CA THR A 28 -6.64 1.09 -7.12
C THR A 28 -6.22 2.21 -6.16
N GLU A 29 -6.15 3.45 -6.64
CA GLU A 29 -5.89 4.61 -5.78
C GLU A 29 -6.91 4.74 -4.64
N GLU A 30 -8.19 4.43 -4.91
CA GLU A 30 -9.25 4.43 -3.88
C GLU A 30 -9.02 3.36 -2.81
N ASP A 31 -8.57 2.16 -3.21
CA ASP A 31 -8.26 1.09 -2.26
C ASP A 31 -7.04 1.46 -1.41
N ILE A 32 -6.04 2.09 -2.00
CA ILE A 32 -4.87 2.59 -1.28
C ILE A 32 -5.26 3.68 -0.27
N ALA A 33 -6.15 4.60 -0.65
CA ALA A 33 -6.66 5.61 0.27
C ALA A 33 -7.42 4.98 1.45
N LYS A 34 -8.31 4.01 1.18
CA LYS A 34 -9.04 3.26 2.23
C LYS A 34 -8.09 2.53 3.16
N TRP A 35 -7.08 1.86 2.61
CA TRP A 35 -6.04 1.18 3.39
C TRP A 35 -5.26 2.16 4.26
N TYR A 36 -4.89 3.33 3.73
CA TYR A 36 -4.18 4.36 4.47
C TYR A 36 -5.00 4.87 5.66
N TYR A 37 -6.26 5.27 5.44
CA TYR A 37 -7.12 5.78 6.51
C TYR A 37 -7.39 4.73 7.59
N ARG A 38 -7.63 3.46 7.20
CA ARG A 38 -7.80 2.37 8.18
C ARG A 38 -6.51 2.09 8.96
N THR A 39 -5.35 2.18 8.29
CA THR A 39 -4.06 2.02 8.97
C THR A 39 -3.87 3.12 10.01
N GLN A 40 -4.16 4.38 9.66
CA GLN A 40 -4.08 5.51 10.59
C GLN A 40 -5.04 5.35 11.78
N ALA A 41 -6.28 4.90 11.54
CA ALA A 41 -7.23 4.62 12.61
C ALA A 41 -6.71 3.53 13.57
N ASN A 42 -6.19 2.42 13.04
CA ASN A 42 -5.61 1.35 13.86
C ASN A 42 -4.38 1.83 14.66
N ILE A 43 -3.53 2.70 14.08
CA ILE A 43 -2.39 3.30 14.80
C ILE A 43 -2.87 4.21 15.93
N ALA A 44 -3.93 4.99 15.68
CA ALA A 44 -4.55 5.83 16.71
C ALA A 44 -5.12 4.99 17.88
N ASP A 45 -5.56 3.77 17.60
CA ASP A 45 -5.95 2.76 18.61
C ASP A 45 -4.76 2.04 19.28
N CYS A 46 -3.57 2.66 19.25
CA CYS A 46 -2.32 2.16 19.83
C CYS A 46 -1.82 0.82 19.25
N MET A 47 -2.17 0.48 18.02
CA MET A 47 -1.61 -0.67 17.32
C MET A 47 -0.27 -0.32 16.65
N GLU A 48 0.71 -1.22 16.74
CA GLU A 48 2.00 -1.05 16.07
C GLU A 48 1.83 -0.88 14.55
N PRO A 49 2.57 0.03 13.89
CA PRO A 49 2.36 0.38 12.48
C PRO A 49 2.32 -0.80 11.50
N GLU A 50 3.21 -1.78 11.65
CA GLU A 50 3.22 -3.00 10.82
C GLU A 50 1.96 -3.85 11.03
N GLN A 51 1.50 -3.97 12.28
CA GLN A 51 0.30 -4.73 12.61
C GLN A 51 -0.97 -4.00 12.13
N ALA A 52 -1.03 -2.69 12.36
CA ALA A 52 -2.10 -1.81 11.91
C ALA A 52 -2.27 -1.85 10.40
N SER A 53 -1.14 -1.80 9.69
CA SER A 53 -1.11 -1.80 8.23
C SER A 53 -1.49 -3.14 7.63
N ARG A 54 -1.03 -4.24 8.24
CA ARG A 54 -1.43 -5.59 7.87
C ARG A 54 -2.91 -5.84 8.10
N LYS A 55 -3.45 -5.41 9.24
CA LYS A 55 -4.88 -5.51 9.54
C LYS A 55 -5.71 -4.75 8.51
N ALA A 56 -5.34 -3.49 8.23
CA ALA A 56 -6.01 -2.70 7.22
C ALA A 56 -5.92 -3.33 5.82
N ALA A 57 -4.81 -4.00 5.48
CA ALA A 57 -4.66 -4.67 4.20
C ALA A 57 -5.65 -5.85 4.05
N PHE A 58 -5.83 -6.66 5.10
CA PHE A 58 -6.84 -7.73 5.10
C PHE A 58 -8.28 -7.22 5.02
N ASP A 59 -8.55 -6.03 5.55
CA ASP A 59 -9.88 -5.44 5.50
C ASP A 59 -10.23 -4.84 4.13
N VAL A 60 -9.22 -4.43 3.36
CA VAL A 60 -9.41 -3.62 2.14
C VAL A 60 -9.11 -4.39 0.86
N PHE A 61 -8.12 -5.28 0.88
CA PHE A 61 -7.65 -5.95 -0.32
C PHE A 61 -8.00 -7.44 -0.32
N ASP A 62 -8.07 -8.01 -1.52
CA ASP A 62 -8.12 -9.46 -1.69
C ASP A 62 -6.71 -10.05 -1.61
N ILE A 63 -6.43 -10.74 -0.51
CA ILE A 63 -5.12 -11.32 -0.18
C ILE A 63 -5.20 -12.84 -0.34
N ASP A 64 -4.34 -13.42 -1.20
CA ASP A 64 -4.13 -14.86 -1.24
C ASP A 64 -2.82 -15.21 -0.49
N PRO A 65 -2.90 -15.83 0.69
CA PRO A 65 -1.72 -16.15 1.51
C PRO A 65 -0.79 -17.19 0.87
N ARG A 66 -1.22 -17.86 -0.21
CA ARG A 66 -0.37 -18.78 -0.98
C ARG A 66 0.54 -18.05 -1.97
N ILE A 67 0.28 -16.77 -2.23
CA ILE A 67 1.11 -15.93 -3.09
C ILE A 67 2.30 -15.41 -2.28
N LEU A 68 3.46 -16.04 -2.48
CA LEU A 68 4.74 -15.57 -1.92
C LEU A 68 5.50 -14.75 -2.97
N ARG A 69 5.51 -13.42 -2.80
CA ARG A 69 6.33 -12.52 -3.64
C ARG A 69 7.64 -12.20 -2.90
N LYS A 70 8.77 -12.30 -3.59
CA LYS A 70 10.07 -11.87 -3.05
C LYS A 70 10.03 -10.35 -2.88
N SER A 71 9.87 -9.90 -1.65
CA SER A 71 9.69 -8.50 -1.31
C SER A 71 11.05 -7.81 -1.14
N GLN A 72 11.36 -6.86 -2.03
CA GLN A 72 12.21 -5.70 -1.72
C GLN A 72 11.32 -4.49 -1.34
N ALA A 73 10.11 -4.72 -0.82
CA ALA A 73 9.21 -3.62 -0.50
C ALA A 73 9.81 -2.75 0.60
N ASP A 74 9.64 -1.43 0.44
CA ASP A 74 10.03 -0.42 1.41
C ASP A 74 9.38 -0.67 2.80
N THR A 75 9.91 -0.02 3.84
CA THR A 75 9.32 -0.08 5.19
C THR A 75 7.87 0.44 5.18
N ILE A 76 7.04 0.00 6.13
CA ILE A 76 5.65 0.52 6.24
C ILE A 76 5.62 2.04 6.33
N GLU A 77 6.58 2.65 7.02
CA GLU A 77 6.66 4.11 7.16
C GLU A 77 6.84 4.79 5.78
N ALA A 78 7.72 4.26 4.94
CA ALA A 78 7.92 4.77 3.58
C ALA A 78 6.68 4.57 2.70
N LEU A 79 5.97 3.44 2.85
CA LEU A 79 4.71 3.19 2.15
C LEU A 79 3.60 4.15 2.61
N LEU A 80 3.50 4.41 3.91
CA LEU A 80 2.53 5.35 4.48
C LEU A 80 2.81 6.78 4.04
N LEU A 81 4.08 7.17 3.93
CA LEU A 81 4.46 8.50 3.42
C LEU A 81 4.05 8.67 1.96
N LYS A 82 4.32 7.67 1.11
CA LYS A 82 3.88 7.67 -0.30
C LYS A 82 2.35 7.72 -0.42
N ALA A 83 1.64 6.95 0.42
CA ALA A 83 0.19 6.92 0.43
C ALA A 83 -0.42 8.26 0.85
N LYS A 84 0.17 8.91 1.87
CA LYS A 84 -0.22 10.24 2.29
C LYS A 84 -0.13 11.26 1.15
N GLN A 85 0.98 11.28 0.42
CA GLN A 85 1.17 12.19 -0.73
C GLN A 85 0.13 11.95 -1.83
N LEU A 86 -0.22 10.69 -2.11
CA LEU A 86 -1.25 10.34 -3.09
C LEU A 86 -2.63 10.85 -2.64
N VAL A 87 -2.99 10.61 -1.38
CA VAL A 87 -4.25 11.08 -0.81
C VAL A 87 -4.33 12.61 -0.82
N GLU A 88 -3.28 13.32 -0.39
CA GLU A 88 -3.24 14.79 -0.39
C GLU A 88 -3.33 15.38 -1.81
N ARG A 89 -2.74 14.72 -2.80
CA ARG A 89 -2.85 15.13 -4.21
C ARG A 89 -4.29 15.03 -4.71
N ASN A 90 -5.00 13.96 -4.35
CA ASN A 90 -6.39 13.74 -4.77
C ASN A 90 -7.35 14.68 -4.04
N SER A 91 -7.10 15.02 -2.78
CA SER A 91 -7.92 15.98 -2.02
C SER A 91 -7.78 17.44 -2.45
N ASN A 92 -6.70 17.82 -3.14
CA ASN A 92 -6.46 19.18 -3.65
C ASN A 92 -6.98 19.39 -5.08
N ASN A 93 -7.58 18.35 -5.69
CA ASN A 93 -8.05 18.37 -7.07
C ASN A 93 -9.59 18.33 -7.18
N ASP A 94 -10.28 18.47 -6.04
CA ASP A 94 -11.72 18.74 -5.86
C ASP A 94 -11.91 20.23 -5.51
#